data_AF-A0A3D5ZBZ8-F1
#
_entry.id   AF-A0A3D5ZBZ8-F1
#
_cell.length_a   1.000
_cell.length_b   1.000
_cell.length_c   1.000
_cell.angle_alpha   90.00
_cell.angle_beta   90.00
_cell.angle_gamma   90.00
#
_symmetry.space_group_name_H-M   'P 1'
#
loop_
_entity.id
_entity.type
_entity.pdbx_description
1 polymer ?
#
loop_
_entity_poly.entity_id
_entity_poly.type
_entity_poly.pdbx_seq_one_letter_code
_entity_poly.pdbx_strand_id
1 'polypeptide(L)'
;MFNRRHLRIKVLHCFYAYFQDDDKDLNHADKQLKTSLDKMYEMYIWLLSLVVEMQDHAIDKIEAGRNKKLPSPEDLHPNTKFVTNSFIRLLANSKVLNSKCEELSVNWSQERDLSKKIFKELIQTEDYKEYMESSERGFSHDKEFLLRFFKRHMINVELLHDFFEERSVLWTDDLDLAAGMAIKTIKAISEDDADVALLPLWRDPEDEKNFLNNLFKKTLSLGEESEKLIAEAAKNWDFDRIALLDQILMKMAIAEAQTFKDIPLKVTLNEYIELSKYYSTPKSAGFINGVLDQIFDKLKEDGKIKKTGKGLLE
;
A
#
# COMPACT_ATOMS: atom_id res chain seq x y z
N MET A 1 -4.24 -4.96 -5.54
CA MET A 1 -3.73 -4.88 -6.91
C MET A 1 -3.11 -3.52 -7.12
N PHE A 2 -1.87 -3.50 -7.59
CA PHE A 2 -1.21 -2.26 -7.98
C PHE A 2 -1.99 -1.52 -9.06
N ASN A 3 -1.78 -0.21 -9.12
CA ASN A 3 -2.12 0.60 -10.30
C ASN A 3 -0.87 1.37 -10.73
N ARG A 4 -0.91 2.03 -11.89
CA ARG A 4 0.24 2.78 -12.43
C ARG A 4 0.81 3.79 -11.43
N ARG A 5 -0.04 4.48 -10.68
CA ARG A 5 0.39 5.45 -9.65
C ARG A 5 1.22 4.79 -8.56
N HIS A 6 0.78 3.66 -8.01
CA HIS A 6 1.56 2.93 -7.00
C HIS A 6 2.89 2.42 -7.56
N LEU A 7 2.92 1.95 -8.82
CA LEU A 7 4.17 1.54 -9.45
C LEU A 7 5.15 2.71 -9.63
N ARG A 8 4.66 3.90 -9.97
CA ARG A 8 5.48 5.12 -9.97
C ARG A 8 6.03 5.43 -8.58
N ILE A 9 5.20 5.36 -7.54
CA ILE A 9 5.63 5.59 -6.14
C ILE A 9 6.74 4.60 -5.74
N LYS A 10 6.58 3.31 -6.08
CA LYS A 10 7.60 2.28 -5.82
C LYS A 10 8.94 2.59 -6.49
N VAL A 11 8.90 3.03 -7.75
CA VAL A 11 10.11 3.43 -8.49
C VAL A 11 10.71 4.72 -7.93
N LEU A 12 9.89 5.70 -7.56
CA LEU A 12 10.32 6.96 -6.94
C LEU A 12 11.11 6.70 -5.65
N HIS A 13 10.56 5.88 -4.76
CA HIS A 13 11.22 5.55 -3.50
C HIS A 13 12.50 4.74 -3.68
N CYS A 14 12.50 3.80 -4.63
CA CYS A 14 13.72 3.08 -5.00
C CYS A 14 14.81 4.06 -5.46
N PHE A 15 14.47 5.02 -6.31
CA PHE A 15 15.43 6.04 -6.74
C PHE A 15 15.87 6.96 -5.61
N TYR A 16 14.96 7.36 -4.73
CA TYR A 16 15.31 8.20 -3.59
C TYR A 16 16.36 7.52 -2.70
N ALA A 17 16.15 6.24 -2.37
CA ALA A 17 17.13 5.44 -1.64
C ALA A 17 18.45 5.30 -2.43
N TYR A 18 18.38 4.94 -3.71
CA TYR A 18 19.54 4.79 -4.59
C TYR A 18 20.40 6.05 -4.69
N PHE A 19 19.80 7.24 -4.74
CA PHE A 19 20.54 8.51 -4.82
C PHE A 19 21.07 9.00 -3.47
N GLN A 20 20.60 8.44 -2.35
CA GLN A 20 21.16 8.68 -1.03
C GLN A 20 22.28 7.70 -0.66
N ASP A 21 22.31 6.54 -1.31
CA ASP A 21 23.38 5.56 -1.14
C ASP A 21 24.68 6.06 -1.81
N ASP A 22 25.79 6.01 -1.07
CA ASP A 22 27.11 6.43 -1.55
C ASP A 22 27.63 5.51 -2.66
N ASP A 23 27.34 4.21 -2.58
CA ASP A 23 27.87 3.20 -3.50
C ASP A 23 27.07 3.10 -4.81
N LYS A 24 25.84 3.65 -4.83
CA LYS A 24 24.93 3.66 -5.99
C LYS A 24 24.89 2.30 -6.72
N ASP A 25 24.72 1.22 -5.97
CA ASP A 25 24.65 -0.13 -6.55
C ASP A 25 23.29 -0.37 -7.21
N LEU A 26 23.30 -0.49 -8.55
CA LEU A 26 22.12 -0.76 -9.35
C LEU A 26 21.48 -2.13 -9.06
N ASN A 27 22.28 -3.15 -8.74
CA ASN A 27 21.76 -4.47 -8.39
C ASN A 27 21.06 -4.42 -7.04
N HIS A 28 21.61 -3.64 -6.10
CA HIS A 28 20.97 -3.39 -4.82
C HIS A 28 19.61 -2.70 -4.99
N ALA A 29 19.55 -1.63 -5.80
CA ALA A 29 18.31 -0.91 -6.08
C ALA A 29 17.22 -1.79 -6.74
N ASP A 30 17.57 -2.60 -7.75
CA ASP A 30 16.62 -3.53 -8.39
C ASP A 30 16.08 -4.56 -7.38
N LYS A 31 16.95 -5.09 -6.51
CA LYS A 31 16.55 -6.02 -5.45
C LYS A 31 15.64 -5.33 -4.43
N GLN A 32 15.98 -4.12 -4.00
CA GLN A 32 15.18 -3.35 -3.06
C GLN A 32 13.79 -3.03 -3.63
N LEU A 33 13.69 -2.68 -4.92
CA LEU A 33 12.41 -2.47 -5.58
C LEU A 33 11.54 -3.73 -5.51
N LYS A 34 12.08 -4.90 -5.86
CA LYS A 34 11.35 -6.18 -5.78
C LYS A 34 10.90 -6.49 -4.36
N THR A 35 11.82 -6.42 -3.40
CA THR A 35 11.51 -6.64 -1.97
C THR A 35 10.43 -5.68 -1.47
N SER A 36 10.40 -4.44 -1.94
CA SER A 36 9.36 -3.48 -1.54
C SER A 36 7.96 -3.87 -2.04
N LEU A 37 7.84 -4.59 -3.15
CA LEU A 37 6.55 -5.07 -3.66
C LEU A 37 6.07 -6.26 -2.83
N ASP A 38 6.99 -7.16 -2.47
CA ASP A 38 6.71 -8.32 -1.63
C ASP A 38 6.26 -7.89 -0.23
N LYS A 39 6.97 -6.94 0.40
CA LYS A 39 6.61 -6.38 1.71
C LYS A 39 5.22 -5.73 1.73
N MET A 40 4.83 -5.05 0.65
CA MET A 40 3.48 -4.49 0.54
C MET A 40 2.42 -5.60 0.52
N TYR A 41 2.68 -6.68 -0.22
CA TYR A 41 1.77 -7.82 -0.25
C TYR A 41 1.71 -8.57 1.08
N GLU A 42 2.86 -8.74 1.76
CA GLU A 42 2.93 -9.27 3.12
C GLU A 42 2.07 -8.43 4.09
N MET A 43 2.16 -7.11 4.02
CA MET A 43 1.34 -6.20 4.84
C MET A 43 -0.16 -6.45 4.66
N TYR A 44 -0.61 -6.68 3.42
CA TYR A 44 -2.00 -7.05 3.14
C TYR A 44 -2.41 -8.36 3.86
N ILE A 45 -1.53 -9.35 3.91
CA ILE A 45 -1.78 -10.63 4.61
C ILE A 45 -1.68 -10.47 6.13
N TRP A 46 -0.77 -9.64 6.65
CA TRP A 46 -0.71 -9.26 8.07
C TRP A 46 -2.03 -8.64 8.54
N LEU A 47 -2.60 -7.74 7.73
CA LEU A 47 -3.88 -7.07 8.06
C LEU A 47 -5.06 -8.05 8.10
N LEU A 48 -5.15 -8.99 7.16
CA LEU A 48 -6.21 -10.01 7.17
C LEU A 48 -6.04 -11.01 8.31
N SER A 49 -4.82 -11.49 8.54
CA SER A 49 -4.52 -12.42 9.65
C SER A 49 -4.71 -11.78 11.02
N LEU A 50 -4.55 -10.46 11.14
CA LEU A 50 -4.82 -9.75 12.40
C LEU A 50 -6.29 -9.90 12.82
N VAL A 51 -7.23 -9.93 11.87
CA VAL A 51 -8.66 -10.16 12.17
C VAL A 51 -8.87 -11.51 12.83
N VAL A 52 -8.19 -12.56 12.33
CA VAL A 52 -8.23 -13.91 12.90
C VAL A 52 -7.60 -13.93 14.29
N GLU A 53 -6.42 -13.32 14.42
CA GLU A 53 -5.72 -13.19 15.69
C GLU A 53 -6.58 -12.47 16.76
N MET A 54 -7.36 -11.46 16.38
CA MET A 54 -8.30 -10.80 17.32
C MET A 54 -9.36 -11.77 17.86
N GLN A 55 -9.81 -12.74 17.06
CA GLN A 55 -10.73 -13.78 17.51
C GLN A 55 -10.08 -14.66 18.56
N ASP A 56 -8.83 -15.05 18.35
CA ASP A 56 -8.07 -15.90 19.26
C ASP A 56 -7.86 -15.19 20.60
N HIS A 57 -7.50 -13.90 20.61
CA HIS A 57 -7.41 -13.13 21.86
C HIS A 57 -8.76 -12.99 22.58
N ALA A 58 -9.87 -12.90 21.82
CA ALA A 58 -11.21 -12.87 22.40
C ALA A 58 -11.60 -14.22 23.03
N ILE A 59 -11.22 -15.34 22.41
CA ILE A 59 -11.38 -16.69 22.98
C ILE A 59 -10.56 -16.82 24.25
N ASP A 60 -9.26 -16.50 24.20
CA ASP A 60 -8.35 -16.54 25.36
C ASP A 60 -8.89 -15.70 26.53
N LYS A 61 -9.44 -14.51 26.25
CA LYS A 61 -10.03 -13.63 27.27
C LYS A 61 -11.22 -14.29 27.96
N ILE A 62 -12.10 -14.96 27.20
CA ILE A 62 -13.25 -15.67 27.75
C ILE A 62 -12.81 -16.87 28.60
N GLU A 63 -11.86 -17.66 28.09
CA GLU A 63 -11.34 -18.82 28.82
C GLU A 63 -10.63 -18.41 30.12
N ALA A 64 -9.81 -17.36 30.07
CA ALA A 64 -9.17 -16.81 31.25
C ALA A 64 -10.18 -16.30 32.28
N GLY A 65 -11.29 -15.68 31.84
CA GLY A 65 -12.38 -15.24 32.71
C GLY A 65 -13.02 -16.40 33.47
N ARG A 66 -13.38 -17.47 32.76
CA ARG A 66 -13.98 -18.68 33.35
C ARG A 66 -13.07 -19.38 34.34
N ASN A 67 -11.75 -19.32 34.11
CA ASN A 67 -10.74 -19.95 34.96
C ASN A 67 -10.28 -19.08 36.15
N LYS A 68 -10.86 -17.88 36.35
CA LYS A 68 -10.57 -17.06 37.53
C LYS A 68 -10.95 -17.78 38.82
N LYS A 69 -10.21 -17.53 39.89
CA LYS A 69 -10.54 -18.04 41.24
C LYS A 69 -11.90 -17.53 41.74
N LEU A 70 -12.28 -16.32 41.35
CA LEU A 70 -13.57 -15.68 41.66
C LEU A 70 -14.12 -15.05 40.36
N PRO A 71 -14.82 -15.82 39.51
CA PRO A 71 -15.41 -15.31 38.27
C PRO A 71 -16.54 -14.32 38.54
N SER A 72 -16.62 -13.23 37.77
CA SER A 72 -17.78 -12.33 37.75
C SER A 72 -18.99 -12.97 37.04
N PRO A 73 -20.21 -12.41 37.13
CA PRO A 73 -21.34 -12.87 36.33
C PRO A 73 -21.06 -12.85 34.82
N GLU A 74 -20.32 -11.85 34.34
CA GLU A 74 -19.89 -11.76 32.93
C GLU A 74 -18.84 -12.82 32.57
N ASP A 75 -17.99 -13.24 33.52
CA ASP A 75 -17.03 -14.33 33.30
C ASP A 75 -17.75 -15.69 33.17
N LEU A 76 -18.84 -15.89 33.92
CA LEU A 76 -19.67 -17.11 33.86
C LEU A 76 -20.59 -17.13 32.63
N HIS A 77 -21.09 -15.97 32.22
CA HIS A 77 -21.97 -15.78 31.08
C HIS A 77 -21.39 -14.78 30.08
N PRO A 78 -20.24 -15.10 29.46
CA PRO A 78 -19.55 -14.19 28.58
C PRO A 78 -20.38 -13.94 27.32
N ASN A 79 -20.39 -12.69 26.86
CA ASN A 79 -20.92 -12.36 25.54
C ASN A 79 -19.98 -12.95 24.47
N THR A 80 -20.46 -13.97 23.76
CA THR A 80 -19.68 -14.68 22.75
C THR A 80 -19.81 -14.08 21.35
N LYS A 81 -20.56 -12.99 21.15
CA LYS A 81 -20.95 -12.48 19.82
C LYS A 81 -19.75 -12.35 18.87
N PHE A 82 -18.68 -11.67 19.30
CA PHE A 82 -17.45 -11.51 18.51
C PHE A 82 -16.75 -12.84 18.20
N VAL A 83 -16.64 -13.74 19.19
CA VAL A 83 -16.05 -15.08 19.00
C VAL A 83 -16.92 -15.96 18.07
N THR A 84 -18.22 -15.74 18.05
CA THR A 84 -19.16 -16.47 17.17
C THR A 84 -19.41 -15.77 15.84
N ASN A 85 -18.75 -14.64 15.57
CA ASN A 85 -18.89 -13.89 14.32
C ASN A 85 -18.61 -14.82 13.12
N SER A 86 -19.63 -15.04 12.29
CA SER A 86 -19.56 -16.06 11.23
C SER A 86 -18.56 -15.69 10.14
N PHE A 87 -18.41 -14.39 9.87
CA PHE A 87 -17.43 -13.88 8.91
C PHE A 87 -15.99 -14.11 9.38
N ILE A 88 -15.68 -13.80 10.64
CA ILE A 88 -14.34 -14.03 11.20
C ILE A 88 -14.04 -15.53 11.22
N ARG A 89 -15.03 -16.38 11.52
CA ARG A 89 -14.86 -17.86 11.44
C ARG A 89 -14.55 -18.33 10.02
N LEU A 90 -15.15 -17.73 9.00
CA LEU A 90 -14.81 -18.05 7.61
C LEU A 90 -13.34 -17.70 7.33
N LEU A 91 -12.88 -16.53 7.75
CA LEU A 91 -11.46 -16.14 7.62
C LEU A 91 -10.53 -17.06 8.42
N ALA A 92 -10.86 -17.40 9.66
CA ALA A 92 -10.03 -18.24 10.53
C ALA A 92 -9.86 -19.67 9.99
N ASN A 93 -10.91 -20.20 9.35
CA ASN A 93 -10.90 -21.54 8.76
C ASN A 93 -10.44 -21.56 7.29
N SER A 94 -10.05 -20.41 6.75
CA SER A 94 -9.62 -20.29 5.36
C SER A 94 -8.33 -21.05 5.10
N LYS A 95 -8.35 -22.03 4.19
CA LYS A 95 -7.12 -22.73 3.77
C LYS A 95 -6.26 -21.84 2.90
N VAL A 96 -6.89 -21.01 2.07
CA VAL A 96 -6.20 -20.06 1.18
C VAL A 96 -5.42 -19.04 1.99
N LEU A 97 -6.02 -18.42 3.01
CA LEU A 97 -5.32 -17.46 3.86
C LEU A 97 -4.21 -18.14 4.66
N ASN A 98 -4.49 -19.27 5.30
CA ASN A 98 -3.50 -20.00 6.09
C ASN A 98 -2.29 -20.42 5.24
N SER A 99 -2.51 -20.99 4.06
CA SER A 99 -1.43 -21.34 3.13
C SER A 99 -0.63 -20.12 2.70
N LYS A 100 -1.28 -18.96 2.51
CA LYS A 100 -0.56 -17.73 2.15
C LYS A 100 0.24 -17.16 3.32
N CYS A 101 -0.28 -17.24 4.55
CA CYS A 101 0.46 -16.87 5.75
C CYS A 101 1.72 -17.70 5.92
N GLU A 102 1.64 -19.02 5.68
CA GLU A 102 2.80 -19.92 5.71
C GLU A 102 3.83 -19.57 4.63
N GLU A 103 3.39 -19.38 3.38
CA GLU A 103 4.26 -19.01 2.26
C GLU A 103 5.06 -17.72 2.52
N LEU A 104 4.40 -16.72 3.12
CA LEU A 104 4.99 -15.41 3.39
C LEU A 104 5.59 -15.29 4.80
N SER A 105 5.58 -16.37 5.59
CA SER A 105 6.01 -16.35 7.00
C SER A 105 5.31 -15.27 7.84
N VAL A 106 4.05 -14.99 7.54
CA VAL A 106 3.19 -14.06 8.28
C VAL A 106 2.56 -14.78 9.45
N ASN A 107 2.90 -14.39 10.68
CA ASN A 107 2.45 -15.07 11.87
C ASN A 107 2.47 -14.19 13.12
N TRP A 108 1.30 -13.84 13.63
CA TRP A 108 1.14 -13.04 14.86
C TRP A 108 1.58 -13.74 16.14
N SER A 109 1.77 -15.07 16.14
CA SER A 109 2.23 -15.79 17.35
C SER A 109 3.64 -15.39 17.78
N GLN A 110 4.49 -14.94 16.86
CA GLN A 110 5.81 -14.38 17.19
C GLN A 110 5.72 -13.00 17.83
N GLU A 111 4.59 -12.32 17.61
CA GLU A 111 4.31 -10.94 18.02
C GLU A 111 3.09 -10.91 18.95
N ARG A 112 2.90 -11.99 19.73
CA ARG A 112 1.65 -12.22 20.46
C ARG A 112 1.37 -11.17 21.53
N ASP A 113 2.42 -10.61 22.13
CA ASP A 113 2.28 -9.52 23.09
C ASP A 113 1.81 -8.23 22.42
N LEU A 114 2.29 -7.97 21.20
CA LEU A 114 1.86 -6.82 20.39
C LEU A 114 0.40 -7.00 19.95
N SER A 115 0.05 -8.14 19.33
CA SER A 115 -1.32 -8.40 18.88
C SER A 115 -2.33 -8.37 20.05
N LYS A 116 -1.93 -8.81 21.24
CA LYS A 116 -2.73 -8.71 22.47
C LYS A 116 -2.92 -7.26 22.94
N LYS A 117 -1.92 -6.39 22.80
CA LYS A 117 -2.05 -4.96 23.12
C LYS A 117 -3.00 -4.26 22.13
N ILE A 118 -2.82 -4.53 20.83
CA ILE A 118 -3.72 -4.06 19.76
C ILE A 118 -5.16 -4.49 20.07
N PHE A 119 -5.39 -5.76 20.39
CA PHE A 119 -6.70 -6.27 20.78
C PHE A 119 -7.30 -5.51 21.96
N LYS A 120 -6.51 -5.29 23.03
CA LYS A 120 -6.97 -4.56 24.23
C LYS A 120 -7.41 -3.14 23.94
N GLU A 121 -6.74 -2.44 23.03
CA GLU A 121 -7.12 -1.10 22.60
C GLU A 121 -8.40 -1.13 21.76
N LEU A 122 -8.46 -2.04 20.80
CA LEU A 122 -9.56 -2.17 19.87
C LEU A 122 -10.90 -2.49 20.55
N ILE A 123 -10.91 -3.32 21.59
CA ILE A 123 -12.15 -3.64 22.32
C ILE A 123 -12.71 -2.46 23.15
N GLN A 124 -11.95 -1.38 23.33
CA GLN A 124 -12.43 -0.17 24.01
C GLN A 124 -13.14 0.80 23.06
N THR A 125 -13.06 0.57 21.75
CA THR A 125 -13.66 1.43 20.74
C THR A 125 -15.18 1.34 20.75
N GLU A 126 -15.83 2.41 20.32
CA GLU A 126 -17.29 2.48 20.35
C GLU A 126 -17.93 1.54 19.34
N ASP A 127 -17.36 1.40 18.14
CA ASP A 127 -17.86 0.43 17.15
C ASP A 127 -17.83 -1.02 17.68
N TYR A 128 -16.84 -1.39 18.51
CA TYR A 128 -16.79 -2.72 19.14
C TYR A 128 -17.87 -2.89 20.21
N LYS A 129 -18.02 -1.90 21.11
CA LYS A 129 -19.02 -1.95 22.18
C LYS A 129 -20.43 -1.99 21.62
N GLU A 130 -20.75 -1.12 20.66
CA GLU A 130 -22.04 -1.09 19.97
C GLU A 130 -22.35 -2.43 19.30
N TYR A 131 -21.35 -3.05 18.64
CA TYR A 131 -21.53 -4.37 18.06
C TYR A 131 -21.83 -5.42 19.13
N MET A 132 -21.10 -5.43 20.23
CA MET A 132 -21.30 -6.39 21.32
C MET A 132 -22.66 -6.24 22.01
N GLU A 133 -23.18 -5.01 22.14
CA GLU A 133 -24.48 -4.71 22.73
C GLU A 133 -25.66 -5.00 21.79
N SER A 134 -25.44 -4.94 20.47
CA SER A 134 -26.49 -5.18 19.49
C SER A 134 -27.03 -6.62 19.53
N SER A 135 -28.36 -6.74 19.50
CA SER A 135 -29.08 -8.01 19.38
C SER A 135 -29.05 -8.59 17.95
N GLU A 136 -28.69 -7.79 16.95
CA GLU A 136 -28.58 -8.25 15.56
C GLU A 136 -27.51 -9.35 15.42
N ARG A 137 -27.78 -10.27 14.49
CA ARG A 137 -26.95 -11.44 14.19
C ARG A 137 -27.03 -11.75 12.71
N GLY A 138 -26.04 -12.47 12.20
CA GLY A 138 -26.02 -12.96 10.83
C GLY A 138 -24.85 -12.39 10.04
N PHE A 139 -24.53 -13.07 8.93
CA PHE A 139 -23.32 -12.83 8.17
C PHE A 139 -23.19 -11.37 7.68
N SER A 140 -24.28 -10.77 7.18
CA SER A 140 -24.25 -9.38 6.70
C SER A 140 -23.93 -8.39 7.82
N HIS A 141 -24.59 -8.50 8.98
CA HIS A 141 -24.33 -7.64 10.13
C HIS A 141 -22.89 -7.78 10.64
N ASP A 142 -22.41 -9.02 10.74
CA ASP A 142 -21.04 -9.34 11.17
C ASP A 142 -19.98 -8.77 10.22
N LYS A 143 -20.22 -8.88 8.90
CA LYS A 143 -19.36 -8.33 7.85
C LYS A 143 -19.35 -6.81 7.85
N GLU A 144 -20.52 -6.18 8.00
CA GLU A 144 -20.65 -4.72 8.04
C GLU A 144 -19.94 -4.11 9.25
N PHE A 145 -20.11 -4.74 10.43
CA PHE A 145 -19.34 -4.39 11.63
C PHE A 145 -17.85 -4.49 11.34
N LEU A 146 -17.36 -5.63 10.85
CA LEU A 146 -15.93 -5.81 10.62
C LEU A 146 -15.38 -4.78 9.62
N LEU A 147 -16.09 -4.49 8.53
CA LEU A 147 -15.68 -3.47 7.56
C LEU A 147 -15.58 -2.08 8.18
N ARG A 148 -16.52 -1.72 9.06
CA ARG A 148 -16.54 -0.43 9.76
C ARG A 148 -15.40 -0.35 10.77
N PHE A 149 -15.29 -1.38 11.60
CA PHE A 149 -14.27 -1.55 12.63
C PHE A 149 -12.85 -1.55 12.06
N PHE A 150 -12.62 -2.29 10.97
CA PHE A 150 -11.33 -2.37 10.29
C PHE A 150 -10.88 -0.99 9.81
N LYS A 151 -11.75 -0.25 9.11
CA LYS A 151 -11.44 1.06 8.53
C LYS A 151 -11.23 2.17 9.54
N ARG A 152 -12.07 2.19 10.59
CA ARG A 152 -12.08 3.28 11.57
C ARG A 152 -11.05 3.06 12.67
N HIS A 153 -10.81 1.81 13.05
CA HIS A 153 -10.02 1.48 14.22
C HIS A 153 -8.80 0.64 13.87
N MET A 154 -8.95 -0.55 13.28
CA MET A 154 -7.82 -1.49 13.14
C MET A 154 -6.63 -0.92 12.39
N ILE A 155 -6.85 -0.29 11.23
CA ILE A 155 -5.76 0.26 10.41
C ILE A 155 -5.15 1.55 10.98
N ASN A 156 -5.74 2.11 12.04
CA ASN A 156 -5.32 3.37 12.66
C ASN A 156 -4.72 3.17 14.06
N VAL A 157 -4.48 1.91 14.47
CA VAL A 157 -3.81 1.62 15.74
C VAL A 157 -2.32 1.98 15.62
N GLU A 158 -1.83 2.85 16.50
CA GLU A 158 -0.44 3.31 16.51
C GLU A 158 0.55 2.14 16.63
N LEU A 159 0.28 1.17 17.51
CA LEU A 159 1.07 -0.05 17.63
C LEU A 159 1.19 -0.86 16.33
N LEU A 160 0.18 -0.80 15.46
CA LEU A 160 0.22 -1.47 14.15
C LEU A 160 1.07 -0.67 13.16
N HIS A 161 1.10 0.66 13.26
CA HIS A 161 1.94 1.53 12.45
C HIS A 161 3.41 1.30 12.80
N ASP A 162 3.75 1.35 14.09
CA ASP A 162 5.10 1.06 14.59
C ASP A 162 5.61 -0.29 14.08
N PHE A 163 4.76 -1.31 14.16
CA PHE A 163 5.07 -2.66 13.68
C PHE A 163 5.46 -2.72 12.20
N PHE A 164 4.77 -1.96 11.35
CA PHE A 164 5.06 -1.92 9.92
C PHE A 164 6.24 -1.00 9.59
N GLU A 165 6.43 0.08 10.36
CA GLU A 165 7.58 0.98 10.23
C GLU A 165 8.90 0.25 10.46
N GLU A 166 8.98 -0.58 11.50
CA GLU A 166 10.17 -1.39 11.78
C GLU A 166 10.51 -2.37 10.64
N ARG A 167 9.50 -2.80 9.87
CA ARG A 167 9.65 -3.78 8.79
C ARG A 167 9.93 -3.13 7.45
N SER A 168 9.45 -1.92 7.20
CA SER A 168 9.56 -1.25 5.92
C SER A 168 9.61 0.26 6.10
N VAL A 169 10.65 0.90 5.59
CA VAL A 169 10.72 2.37 5.50
C VAL A 169 9.58 2.95 4.64
N LEU A 170 9.01 2.14 3.73
CA LEU A 170 7.96 2.56 2.79
C LEU A 170 6.54 2.22 3.28
N TRP A 171 6.38 1.95 4.57
CA TRP A 171 5.16 1.40 5.13
C TRP A 171 3.93 2.31 4.94
N THR A 172 4.11 3.63 5.00
CA THR A 172 2.98 4.57 5.00
C THR A 172 2.16 4.49 3.70
N ASP A 173 2.83 4.52 2.54
CA ASP A 173 2.14 4.39 1.24
C ASP A 173 1.64 2.96 1.00
N ASP A 174 2.31 1.97 1.57
CA ASP A 174 1.94 0.57 1.45
C ASP A 174 0.70 0.23 2.29
N LEU A 175 0.53 0.87 3.44
CA LEU A 175 -0.59 0.62 4.34
C LEU A 175 -1.92 0.98 3.69
N ASP A 176 -2.01 2.12 3.01
CA ASP A 176 -3.23 2.52 2.31
C ASP A 176 -3.61 1.51 1.22
N LEU A 177 -2.64 1.04 0.45
CA LEU A 177 -2.88 0.04 -0.59
C LEU A 177 -3.24 -1.33 0.00
N ALA A 178 -2.49 -1.78 1.00
CA ALA A 178 -2.71 -3.05 1.68
C ALA A 178 -4.07 -3.08 2.40
N ALA A 179 -4.43 -2.00 3.10
CA ALA A 179 -5.75 -1.82 3.71
C ALA A 179 -6.85 -1.79 2.65
N GLY A 180 -6.63 -1.09 1.53
CA GLY A 180 -7.53 -1.08 0.39
C GLY A 180 -7.75 -2.48 -0.20
N MET A 181 -6.71 -3.31 -0.25
CA MET A 181 -6.80 -4.72 -0.65
C MET A 181 -7.59 -5.54 0.38
N ALA A 182 -7.26 -5.44 1.67
CA ALA A 182 -7.98 -6.12 2.75
C ALA A 182 -9.48 -5.79 2.73
N ILE A 183 -9.83 -4.51 2.62
CA ILE A 183 -11.22 -4.05 2.53
C ILE A 183 -11.93 -4.65 1.32
N LYS A 184 -11.28 -4.70 0.14
CA LYS A 184 -11.87 -5.27 -1.07
C LYS A 184 -12.07 -6.78 -0.93
N THR A 185 -11.11 -7.49 -0.35
CA THR A 185 -11.22 -8.92 -0.03
C THR A 185 -12.40 -9.15 0.91
N ILE A 186 -12.46 -8.42 2.03
CA ILE A 186 -13.55 -8.54 3.01
C ILE A 186 -14.91 -8.28 2.35
N LYS A 187 -15.01 -7.25 1.49
CA LYS A 187 -16.23 -6.93 0.76
C LYS A 187 -16.66 -8.01 -0.24
N ALA A 188 -15.72 -8.72 -0.86
CA ALA A 188 -16.00 -9.69 -1.90
C ALA A 188 -16.57 -11.02 -1.35
N ILE A 189 -16.22 -11.39 -0.12
CA ILE A 189 -16.66 -12.65 0.50
C ILE A 189 -18.18 -12.64 0.73
N SER A 190 -18.84 -13.72 0.34
CA SER A 190 -20.27 -14.00 0.55
C SER A 190 -20.46 -15.14 1.56
N GLU A 191 -21.67 -15.31 2.09
CA GLU A 191 -21.96 -16.32 3.12
C GLU A 191 -21.79 -17.76 2.60
N ASP A 192 -22.07 -17.97 1.31
CA ASP A 192 -21.98 -19.29 0.66
C ASP A 192 -20.55 -19.64 0.19
N ASP A 193 -19.58 -18.74 0.36
CA ASP A 193 -18.21 -19.00 -0.08
C ASP A 193 -17.56 -20.06 0.81
N ALA A 194 -16.99 -21.08 0.16
CA ALA A 194 -16.28 -22.16 0.87
C ALA A 194 -14.93 -21.71 1.45
N ASP A 195 -14.32 -20.66 0.88
CA ASP A 195 -13.03 -20.11 1.29
C ASP A 195 -12.87 -18.67 0.79
N VAL A 196 -11.87 -17.93 1.29
CA VAL A 196 -11.55 -16.57 0.83
C VAL A 196 -10.82 -16.58 -0.52
N ALA A 197 -11.20 -15.66 -1.39
CA ALA A 197 -10.43 -15.33 -2.59
C ALA A 197 -9.50 -14.13 -2.31
N LEU A 198 -8.21 -14.39 -2.12
CA LEU A 198 -7.22 -13.32 -1.94
C LEU A 198 -7.01 -12.56 -3.25
N LEU A 199 -6.95 -11.23 -3.15
CA LEU A 199 -6.61 -10.41 -4.31
C LEU A 199 -5.17 -10.63 -4.74
N PRO A 200 -4.90 -10.79 -6.04
CA PRO A 200 -3.54 -10.87 -6.52
C PRO A 200 -2.83 -9.52 -6.35
N LEU A 201 -1.51 -9.58 -6.26
CA LEU A 201 -0.65 -8.40 -6.27
C LEU A 201 -0.78 -7.63 -7.59
N TRP A 202 -0.76 -8.38 -8.69
CA TRP A 202 -0.82 -7.91 -10.07
C TRP A 202 -2.18 -8.21 -10.67
N ARG A 203 -2.80 -7.22 -11.33
CA ARG A 203 -4.04 -7.45 -12.10
C ARG A 203 -3.70 -8.00 -13.48
N ASP A 204 -2.73 -7.37 -14.13
CA ASP A 204 -2.14 -7.80 -15.39
C ASP A 204 -0.63 -7.90 -15.16
N PRO A 205 -0.12 -9.08 -14.76
CA PRO A 205 1.29 -9.25 -14.42
C PRO A 205 2.24 -8.89 -15.56
N GLU A 206 1.84 -9.12 -16.81
CA GLU A 206 2.69 -8.83 -17.96
C GLU A 206 2.81 -7.32 -18.15
N ASP A 207 1.68 -6.63 -18.25
CA ASP A 207 1.66 -5.18 -18.45
C ASP A 207 2.25 -4.41 -17.25
N GLU A 208 1.91 -4.78 -16.02
CA GLU A 208 2.31 -4.05 -14.82
C GLU A 208 3.80 -4.24 -14.48
N LYS A 209 4.33 -5.45 -14.64
CA LYS A 209 5.77 -5.69 -14.47
C LYS A 209 6.57 -5.05 -15.59
N ASN A 210 6.08 -5.08 -16.83
CA ASN A 210 6.74 -4.40 -17.94
C ASN A 210 6.79 -2.89 -17.71
N PHE A 211 5.71 -2.27 -17.25
CA PHE A 211 5.72 -0.86 -16.88
C PHE A 211 6.72 -0.55 -15.78
N LEU A 212 6.69 -1.30 -14.68
CA LEU A 212 7.61 -1.09 -13.56
C LEU A 212 9.08 -1.20 -14.00
N ASN A 213 9.42 -2.30 -14.67
CA ASN A 213 10.79 -2.59 -15.10
C ASN A 213 11.28 -1.57 -16.15
N ASN A 214 10.43 -1.21 -17.11
CA ASN A 214 10.80 -0.24 -18.13
C ASN A 214 10.94 1.15 -17.55
N LEU A 215 10.05 1.58 -16.65
CA LEU A 215 10.17 2.88 -15.99
C LEU A 215 11.47 2.97 -15.21
N PHE A 216 11.79 1.97 -14.39
CA PHE A 216 13.04 1.90 -13.64
C PHE A 216 14.28 1.94 -14.57
N LYS A 217 14.38 1.00 -15.51
CA LYS A 217 15.53 0.90 -16.42
C LYS A 217 15.69 2.14 -17.30
N LYS A 218 14.58 2.72 -17.79
CA LYS A 218 14.63 3.88 -18.68
C LYS A 218 14.99 5.15 -17.94
N THR A 219 14.51 5.33 -16.71
CA THR A 219 14.91 6.46 -15.86
C THR A 219 16.43 6.46 -15.62
N LEU A 220 17.03 5.28 -15.41
CA LEU A 220 18.49 5.14 -15.31
C LEU A 220 19.18 5.45 -16.64
N SER A 221 18.77 4.80 -17.73
CA SER A 221 19.45 4.93 -19.03
C SER A 221 19.36 6.33 -19.64
N LEU A 222 18.30 7.07 -19.33
CA LEU A 222 18.08 8.44 -19.79
C LEU A 222 18.53 9.48 -18.75
N GLY A 223 19.18 9.06 -17.67
CA GLY A 223 19.52 9.92 -16.53
C GLY A 223 20.36 11.14 -16.93
N GLU A 224 21.50 10.92 -17.61
CA GLU A 224 22.38 12.01 -18.04
C GLU A 224 21.73 12.97 -19.05
N GLU A 225 20.94 12.43 -19.98
CA GLU A 225 20.19 13.25 -20.94
C GLU A 225 19.14 14.09 -20.22
N SER A 226 18.41 13.47 -19.30
CA SER A 226 17.37 14.12 -18.50
C SER A 226 17.96 15.20 -17.61
N GLU A 227 19.13 15.00 -17.01
CA GLU A 227 19.85 16.03 -16.25
C GLU A 227 20.17 17.25 -17.10
N LYS A 228 20.67 17.04 -18.33
CA LYS A 228 20.98 18.15 -19.26
C LYS A 228 19.71 18.89 -19.67
N LEU A 229 18.63 18.18 -20.00
CA LEU A 229 17.36 18.78 -20.37
C LEU A 229 16.75 19.60 -19.23
N ILE A 230 16.76 19.04 -18.01
CA ILE A 230 16.31 19.74 -16.80
C ILE A 230 17.18 20.98 -16.57
N ALA A 231 18.50 20.86 -16.69
CA ALA A 231 19.41 21.97 -16.50
C ALA A 231 19.17 23.12 -17.50
N GLU A 232 18.91 22.79 -18.76
CA GLU A 232 18.60 23.76 -19.80
C GLU A 232 17.26 24.46 -19.59
N ALA A 233 16.22 23.72 -19.21
CA ALA A 233 14.87 24.25 -18.99
C ALA A 233 14.75 25.03 -17.68
N ALA A 234 15.51 24.66 -16.65
CA ALA A 234 15.48 25.33 -15.36
C ALA A 234 16.43 26.55 -15.27
N LYS A 235 17.03 27.02 -16.36
CA LYS A 235 17.92 28.22 -16.36
C LYS A 235 17.28 29.50 -15.79
N ASN A 236 15.96 29.64 -15.92
CA ASN A 236 15.21 30.78 -15.41
C ASN A 236 14.72 30.58 -13.96
N TRP A 237 15.02 29.42 -13.38
CA TRP A 237 14.69 29.06 -12.01
C TRP A 237 15.95 29.12 -11.16
N ASP A 238 15.78 29.46 -9.88
CA ASP A 238 16.88 29.56 -8.92
C ASP A 238 17.50 28.16 -8.70
N PHE A 239 18.58 27.89 -9.43
CA PHE A 239 19.11 26.54 -9.67
C PHE A 239 19.80 25.93 -8.44
N ASP A 240 20.21 26.78 -7.49
CA ASP A 240 21.08 26.39 -6.39
C ASP A 240 20.42 25.44 -5.38
N ARG A 241 19.10 25.18 -5.47
CA ARG A 241 18.39 24.23 -4.57
C ARG A 241 17.24 23.47 -5.21
N ILE A 242 17.45 22.80 -6.35
CA ILE A 242 16.45 21.82 -6.83
C ILE A 242 16.45 20.62 -5.88
N ALA A 243 15.32 20.36 -5.21
CA ALA A 243 15.17 19.22 -4.31
C ALA A 243 15.45 17.90 -5.05
N LEU A 244 16.13 16.96 -4.38
CA LEU A 244 16.45 15.64 -4.96
C LEU A 244 15.19 14.94 -5.50
N LEU A 245 14.07 15.00 -4.76
CA LEU A 245 12.80 14.42 -5.20
C LEU A 245 12.26 15.06 -6.47
N ASP A 246 12.40 16.38 -6.64
CA ASP A 246 11.97 17.06 -7.88
C ASP A 246 12.80 16.58 -9.07
N GLN A 247 14.11 16.39 -8.89
CA GLN A 247 14.98 15.85 -9.92
C GLN A 247 14.57 14.42 -10.31
N ILE A 248 14.30 13.56 -9.33
CA ILE A 248 13.88 12.17 -9.57
C ILE A 248 12.53 12.15 -10.30
N LEU A 249 11.55 12.92 -9.83
CA LEU A 249 10.23 13.02 -10.44
C LEU A 249 10.32 13.48 -11.90
N MET A 250 11.11 14.51 -12.20
CA MET A 250 11.30 14.98 -13.58
C MET A 250 12.01 13.94 -14.45
N LYS A 251 13.05 13.26 -13.94
CA LYS A 251 13.74 12.17 -14.67
C LYS A 251 12.78 11.03 -15.01
N MET A 252 11.96 10.61 -14.04
CA MET A 252 10.95 9.57 -14.26
C MET A 252 9.88 10.02 -15.27
N ALA A 253 9.43 11.27 -15.20
CA ALA A 253 8.46 11.83 -16.15
C ALA A 253 9.00 11.85 -17.58
N ILE A 254 10.25 12.28 -17.76
CA ILE A 254 10.93 12.29 -19.07
C ILE A 254 11.09 10.86 -19.59
N ALA A 255 11.51 9.92 -18.74
CA ALA A 255 11.65 8.52 -19.12
C ALA A 255 10.31 7.89 -19.51
N GLU A 256 9.25 8.16 -18.74
CA GLU A 256 7.92 7.66 -19.03
C GLU A 256 7.38 8.25 -20.34
N ALA A 257 7.53 9.56 -20.53
CA ALA A 257 7.07 10.26 -21.72
C ALA A 257 7.68 9.70 -23.02
N GLN A 258 8.97 9.40 -23.01
CA GLN A 258 9.69 8.85 -24.16
C GLN A 258 9.44 7.35 -24.38
N THR A 259 9.18 6.59 -23.30
CA THR A 259 9.10 5.13 -23.37
C THR A 259 7.69 4.62 -23.66
N PHE A 260 6.67 5.15 -22.96
CA PHE A 260 5.31 4.60 -23.00
C PHE A 260 4.44 5.39 -23.98
N LYS A 261 4.27 4.82 -25.17
CA LYS A 261 3.55 5.47 -26.28
C LYS A 261 2.04 5.46 -26.09
N ASP A 262 1.55 4.50 -25.33
CA ASP A 262 0.15 4.26 -24.97
C ASP A 262 -0.35 5.18 -23.84
N ILE A 263 0.55 5.86 -23.12
CA ILE A 263 0.20 6.81 -22.06
C ILE A 263 0.18 8.24 -22.62
N PRO A 264 -0.97 8.96 -22.56
CA PRO A 264 -1.03 10.35 -22.99
C PRO A 264 -0.06 11.22 -22.20
N LEU A 265 0.59 12.16 -22.89
CA LEU A 265 1.62 12.99 -22.27
C LEU A 265 1.08 13.85 -21.12
N LYS A 266 -0.14 14.37 -21.28
CA LYS A 266 -0.84 15.11 -20.23
C LYS A 266 -1.11 14.27 -18.98
N VAL A 267 -1.37 12.96 -19.14
CA VAL A 267 -1.54 12.05 -18.01
C VAL A 267 -0.21 11.84 -17.30
N THR A 268 0.88 11.57 -18.04
CA THR A 268 2.23 11.52 -17.46
C THR A 268 2.52 12.80 -16.68
N LEU A 269 2.36 13.98 -17.29
CA LEU A 269 2.60 15.27 -16.63
C LEU A 269 1.81 15.43 -15.33
N ASN A 270 0.48 15.22 -15.40
CA ASN A 270 -0.40 15.35 -14.24
C ASN A 270 0.00 14.40 -13.10
N GLU A 271 0.37 13.15 -13.40
CA GLU A 271 0.76 12.18 -12.38
C GLU A 271 1.99 12.64 -11.61
N TYR A 272 3.04 13.13 -12.28
CA TYR A 272 4.24 13.58 -11.59
C TYR A 272 4.05 14.92 -10.85
N ILE A 273 3.19 15.80 -11.35
CA ILE A 273 2.77 17.00 -10.61
C ILE A 273 2.03 16.61 -9.33
N GLU A 274 1.08 15.67 -9.41
CA GLU A 274 0.37 15.19 -8.23
C GLU A 274 1.33 14.57 -7.22
N LEU A 275 2.22 13.68 -7.65
CA LEU A 275 3.24 13.08 -6.77
C LEU A 275 4.10 14.16 -6.09
N SER A 276 4.49 15.22 -6.80
CA SER A 276 5.29 16.30 -6.21
C SER A 276 4.61 17.04 -5.05
N LYS A 277 3.27 17.11 -5.06
CA LYS A 277 2.50 17.74 -3.98
C LYS A 277 2.54 16.93 -2.69
N TYR A 278 2.71 15.61 -2.79
CA TYR A 278 2.76 14.71 -1.64
C TYR A 278 4.18 14.54 -1.11
N TYR A 279 5.17 14.41 -2.00
CA TYR A 279 6.53 14.03 -1.61
C TYR A 279 7.52 15.20 -1.55
N SER A 280 7.21 16.36 -2.14
CA SER A 280 8.16 17.47 -2.26
C SER A 280 7.64 18.76 -1.63
N THR A 281 8.20 19.90 -2.03
CA THR A 281 7.87 21.20 -1.44
C THR A 281 6.56 21.78 -2.02
N PRO A 282 5.88 22.70 -1.31
CA PRO A 282 4.67 23.36 -1.83
C PRO A 282 4.89 24.10 -3.18
N LYS A 283 6.13 24.47 -3.51
CA LYS A 283 6.48 25.14 -4.76
C LYS A 283 6.80 24.16 -5.91
N SER A 284 7.03 22.88 -5.59
CA SER A 284 7.51 21.87 -6.54
C SER A 284 6.51 21.58 -7.66
N ALA A 285 5.20 21.60 -7.38
CA ALA A 285 4.18 21.35 -8.39
C ALA A 285 4.21 22.34 -9.56
N GLY A 286 4.35 23.64 -9.26
CA GLY A 286 4.45 24.68 -10.29
C GLY A 286 5.77 24.64 -11.04
N PHE A 287 6.86 24.37 -10.31
CA PHE A 287 8.20 24.20 -10.89
C PHE A 287 8.27 23.03 -11.87
N ILE A 288 7.88 21.83 -11.43
CA ILE A 288 7.88 20.61 -12.24
C ILE A 288 6.98 20.77 -13.46
N ASN A 289 5.80 21.38 -13.32
CA ASN A 289 4.93 21.65 -14.45
C ASN A 289 5.65 22.50 -15.52
N GLY A 290 6.18 23.66 -15.12
CA GLY A 290 6.84 24.58 -16.06
C GLY A 290 8.07 23.97 -16.75
N VAL A 291 8.87 23.21 -16.02
CA VAL A 291 10.07 22.55 -16.58
C VAL A 291 9.69 21.41 -17.51
N LEU A 292 8.75 20.54 -17.11
CA LEU A 292 8.36 19.39 -17.93
C LEU A 292 7.61 19.82 -19.19
N ASP A 293 6.77 20.85 -19.15
CA ASP A 293 6.11 21.38 -20.35
C ASP A 293 7.15 21.76 -21.43
N GLN A 294 8.16 22.54 -21.04
CA GLN A 294 9.23 22.96 -21.96
C GLN A 294 10.03 21.76 -22.51
N ILE A 295 10.37 20.79 -21.66
CA ILE A 295 11.13 19.61 -22.07
C ILE A 295 10.30 18.73 -23.00
N PHE A 296 9.02 18.55 -22.70
CA PHE A 296 8.11 17.72 -23.47
C PHE A 296 7.88 18.27 -24.88
N ASP A 297 7.74 19.59 -25.02
CA ASP A 297 7.64 20.23 -26.34
C ASP A 297 8.93 20.03 -27.15
N LYS A 298 10.09 20.26 -26.54
CA LYS A 298 11.39 20.01 -27.19
C LYS A 298 11.55 18.55 -27.63
N LEU A 299 11.21 17.59 -26.76
CA LEU A 299 11.31 16.17 -27.08
C LEU A 299 10.29 15.70 -28.13
N LYS A 300 9.15 16.39 -28.27
CA LYS A 300 8.22 16.17 -29.39
C LYS A 300 8.82 16.69 -30.70
N GLU A 301 9.38 17.90 -30.71
CA GLU A 301 10.02 18.50 -31.88
C GLU A 301 11.20 17.65 -32.37
N ASP A 302 12.01 17.12 -31.44
CA ASP A 302 13.12 16.21 -31.72
C ASP A 302 12.65 14.80 -32.16
N GLY A 303 11.34 14.54 -32.16
CA GLY A 303 10.76 13.24 -32.52
C GLY A 303 11.06 12.12 -31.54
N LYS A 304 11.52 12.44 -30.32
CA LYS A 304 11.82 11.47 -29.25
C LYS A 304 10.57 11.02 -28.51
N ILE A 305 9.55 11.87 -28.41
CA ILE A 305 8.23 11.49 -27.90
C ILE A 305 7.30 11.20 -29.09
N LYS A 306 6.84 9.94 -29.18
CA LYS A 306 5.82 9.52 -30.15
C LYS A 306 4.71 8.77 -29.44
N LYS A 307 3.56 9.42 -29.24
CA LYS A 307 2.38 8.79 -28.63
C LYS A 307 1.54 8.08 -29.70
N THR A 308 0.96 6.94 -29.35
CA THR A 308 0.19 6.07 -30.26
C THR A 308 -1.08 5.57 -29.58
N GLY A 309 -2.25 6.02 -30.04
CA GLY A 309 -3.56 5.62 -29.51
C GLY A 309 -4.64 6.66 -29.85
N LYS A 310 -5.92 6.23 -29.96
CA LYS A 310 -7.05 7.15 -30.21
C LYS A 310 -7.18 8.12 -29.04
N GLY A 311 -7.05 9.43 -29.29
CA GLY A 311 -7.12 10.49 -28.26
C GLY A 311 -5.78 10.85 -27.59
N LEU A 312 -4.64 10.35 -28.08
CA LEU A 312 -3.30 10.65 -27.57
C LEU A 312 -2.53 11.70 -28.41
N LEU A 313 -3.20 12.25 -29.43
CA LEU A 313 -2.69 13.23 -30.38
C LEU A 313 -3.29 14.61 -30.09
N GLU A 314 -3.18 15.08 -28.85
CA GLU A 314 -3.44 16.47 -28.47
C GLU A 314 -2.35 16.93 -27.51
#